data_AF-A0A317DFJ4-F1
#
_entry.id   AF-A0A317DFJ4-F1
#
_cell.length_a   1.000
_cell.length_b   1.000
_cell.length_c   1.000
_cell.angle_alpha   90.00
_cell.angle_beta   90.00
_cell.angle_gamma   90.00
#
_symmetry.space_group_name_H-M   'P 1'
#
loop_
_entity.id
_entity.type
_entity.pdbx_description
1 polymer ?
#
loop_
_entity_poly.entity_id
_entity_poly.type
_entity_poly.pdbx_seq_one_letter_code
_entity_poly.pdbx_strand_id
1 'polypeptide(L)'
;MMSEDVVRAAEAFARGEVEYDETAQVELPPTADTERMVMRGVRLPVDLDQRVRAAADKAGVKPSTLIREWIELGLTELENDRSVSLSALRRAIAHATQAVH
;
A
#
# COMPACT_ATOMS: atom_id res chain seq x y z
N MET A 1 -4.17 17.30 28.90
CA MET A 1 -4.95 18.50 29.24
C MET A 1 -4.88 19.42 28.03
N MET A 2 -6.01 19.74 27.40
CA MET A 2 -6.01 20.64 26.23
C MET A 2 -5.59 22.04 26.69
N SER A 3 -4.83 22.78 25.88
CA SER A 3 -4.46 24.15 26.24
C SER A 3 -5.70 25.04 26.27
N GLU A 4 -5.67 26.06 27.12
CA GLU A 4 -6.75 27.04 27.28
C GLU A 4 -7.09 27.73 25.94
N ASP A 5 -6.08 27.95 25.09
CA ASP A 5 -6.26 28.47 23.74
C ASP A 5 -7.07 27.55 22.82
N VAL A 6 -6.89 26.23 22.93
CA VAL A 6 -7.65 25.28 22.09
C VAL A 6 -9.10 25.22 22.53
N VAL A 7 -9.37 25.31 23.84
CA VAL A 7 -10.74 25.37 24.37
C VAL A 7 -11.43 26.66 23.90
N ARG A 8 -10.76 27.81 24.05
CA ARG A 8 -11.26 29.11 23.59
C ARG A 8 -11.54 29.13 22.08
N ALA A 9 -10.65 28.56 21.28
CA ALA A 9 -10.84 28.46 19.83
C ALA A 9 -12.01 27.56 19.45
N ALA A 10 -12.18 26.42 20.13
CA ALA A 10 -13.30 25.51 19.90
C ALA A 10 -14.66 26.16 20.23
N GLU A 11 -14.72 26.96 21.30
CA GLU A 11 -15.92 27.71 21.66
C GLU A 11 -16.27 28.82 20.66
N ALA A 12 -15.27 29.56 20.16
CA ALA A 12 -15.48 30.55 19.10
C ALA A 12 -15.97 29.89 17.79
N PHE A 13 -15.41 28.73 17.44
CA PHE A 13 -15.89 27.93 16.30
C PHE A 13 -17.35 27.49 16.49
N ALA A 14 -17.71 27.00 17.68
CA ALA A 14 -19.08 26.57 17.99
C ALA A 14 -20.10 27.71 17.93
N ARG A 15 -19.68 28.96 18.19
CA ARG A 15 -20.53 30.16 18.07
C ARG A 15 -20.54 30.77 16.66
N GLY A 16 -19.77 30.23 15.71
CA GLY A 16 -19.64 30.78 14.36
C GLY A 16 -18.86 32.10 14.31
N GLU A 17 -18.08 32.41 15.35
CA GLU A 17 -17.24 33.61 15.46
C GLU A 17 -15.85 33.36 14.85
N VAL A 18 -15.80 32.62 13.74
CA VAL A 18 -14.57 32.26 13.04
C VAL A 18 -14.66 32.71 11.58
N GLU A 19 -13.61 33.35 11.09
CA GLU A 19 -13.45 33.73 9.70
C GLU A 19 -12.39 32.83 9.06
N TYR A 20 -12.64 32.42 7.82
CA TYR A 20 -11.64 31.67 7.05
C TYR A 20 -10.64 32.66 6.47
N ASP A 21 -9.39 32.56 6.90
CA ASP A 21 -8.29 33.36 6.35
C ASP A 21 -7.48 32.51 5.37
N GLU A 22 -7.64 32.79 4.07
CA GLU A 22 -6.89 32.13 2.99
C GLU A 22 -5.42 32.57 2.92
N THR A 23 -5.05 33.64 3.62
CA THR A 23 -3.69 34.19 3.66
C THR A 23 -2.90 33.74 4.89
N ALA A 24 -3.56 33.11 5.87
CA ALA A 24 -2.92 32.61 7.07
C ALA A 24 -1.89 31.51 6.73
N GLN A 25 -0.62 31.75 7.06
CA GLN A 25 0.42 30.74 6.99
C GLN A 25 0.42 29.94 8.29
N VAL A 26 0.08 28.65 8.18
CA VAL A 26 0.08 27.72 9.31
C VAL A 26 1.21 26.72 9.13
N GLU A 27 2.02 26.52 10.17
CA GLU A 27 2.95 25.40 10.22
C GLU A 27 2.17 24.10 10.35
N LEU A 28 2.13 23.33 9.27
CA LEU A 28 1.55 22.00 9.30
C LEU A 28 2.47 21.06 10.09
N PRO A 29 1.90 20.10 10.86
CA PRO A 29 2.71 19.04 11.43
C PRO A 29 3.46 18.32 10.30
N PRO A 30 4.70 17.85 10.56
CA PRO A 30 5.50 17.19 9.55
C PRO A 30 4.73 16.01 8.96
N THR A 31 4.67 15.93 7.63
CA THR A 31 4.19 14.72 6.95
C THR A 31 5.08 13.58 7.39
N ALA A 32 4.50 12.47 7.85
CA ALA A 32 5.30 11.29 8.15
C ALA A 32 6.05 10.86 6.88
N ASP A 33 7.38 10.87 6.92
CA ASP A 33 8.25 10.47 5.80
C ASP A 33 8.11 8.98 5.45
N THR A 34 7.41 8.21 6.28
CA THR A 34 7.23 6.77 6.11
C THR A 34 5.81 6.45 5.70
N GLU A 35 5.68 5.48 4.78
CA GLU A 35 4.37 4.95 4.40
C GLU A 35 3.63 4.44 5.63
N ARG A 36 2.35 4.83 5.77
CA ARG A 36 1.52 4.42 6.90
C ARG A 36 1.20 2.94 6.78
N MET A 37 1.71 2.15 7.72
CA MET A 37 1.49 0.71 7.77
C MET A 37 0.34 0.36 8.74
N VAL A 38 -0.43 -0.68 8.42
CA VAL A 38 -1.49 -1.22 9.29
C VAL A 38 -1.18 -2.64 9.73
N MET A 39 -1.50 -2.96 10.98
CA MET A 39 -1.33 -4.31 11.51
C MET A 39 -2.37 -5.27 10.93
N ARG A 40 -1.92 -6.45 10.50
CA ARG A 40 -2.79 -7.53 10.04
C ARG A 40 -2.34 -8.86 10.64
N GLY A 41 -3.25 -9.53 11.36
CA GLY A 41 -3.03 -10.87 11.88
C GLY A 41 -3.41 -11.95 10.86
N VAL A 42 -2.50 -12.88 10.61
CA VAL A 42 -2.74 -14.05 9.73
C VAL A 42 -2.26 -15.30 10.45
N ARG A 43 -3.01 -16.40 10.34
CA ARG A 43 -2.57 -17.71 10.85
C ARG A 43 -1.75 -18.41 9.78
N LEU A 44 -0.55 -18.86 10.16
CA LEU A 44 0.32 -19.66 9.30
C LEU A 44 0.54 -21.04 9.93
N PRO A 45 0.59 -22.12 9.14
CA PRO A 45 1.14 -23.39 9.61
C PRO A 45 2.56 -23.21 10.16
N VAL A 46 2.92 -23.98 11.18
CA VAL A 46 4.23 -23.86 11.86
C VAL A 46 5.39 -24.03 10.88
N ASP A 47 5.32 -25.04 10.00
CA ASP A 47 6.34 -25.29 8.98
C ASP A 47 6.50 -24.08 8.03
N LEU A 48 5.39 -23.45 7.65
CA LEU A 48 5.42 -22.28 6.78
C LEU A 48 6.09 -21.09 7.48
N ASP A 49 5.76 -20.82 8.74
CA ASP A 49 6.42 -19.76 9.52
C ASP A 49 7.94 -19.99 9.63
N GLN A 50 8.35 -21.23 9.89
CA GLN A 50 9.78 -21.59 9.96
C GLN A 50 10.49 -21.36 8.62
N ARG A 51 9.86 -21.74 7.51
CA ARG A 51 10.41 -21.51 6.16
C ARG A 51 10.53 -20.02 5.84
N VAL A 52 9.54 -19.20 6.22
CA VAL A 52 9.60 -17.75 6.04
C VAL A 52 10.75 -17.15 6.85
N ARG A 53 10.93 -17.56 8.10
CA ARG A 53 12.04 -17.09 8.95
C ARG A 53 13.39 -17.44 8.34
N ALA A 54 13.59 -18.69 7.94
CA ALA A 54 14.84 -19.13 7.32
C ALA A 54 15.14 -18.38 6.02
N ALA A 55 14.12 -18.07 5.21
CA ALA A 55 14.28 -17.27 3.99
C ALA A 55 14.67 -15.81 4.32
N ALA A 56 14.06 -15.22 5.35
CA ALA A 56 14.36 -13.87 5.80
C ALA A 56 15.79 -13.75 6.35
N ASP A 57 16.21 -14.74 7.15
CA ASP A 57 17.58 -14.83 7.68
C ASP A 57 18.60 -14.93 6.53
N LYS A 58 18.32 -15.77 5.53
CA LYS A 58 19.17 -15.89 4.33
C LYS A 58 19.26 -14.59 3.53
N ALA A 59 18.17 -13.82 3.49
CA ALA A 59 18.10 -12.53 2.82
C ALA A 59 18.63 -11.36 3.67
N GLY A 60 18.93 -11.58 4.95
CA GLY A 60 19.40 -10.53 5.87
C GLY A 60 18.32 -9.49 6.23
N VAL A 61 17.04 -9.83 6.11
CA VAL A 61 15.91 -8.94 6.37
C VAL A 61 15.00 -9.47 7.47
N LYS A 62 14.12 -8.63 8.01
CA LYS A 62 13.10 -9.09 8.97
C LYS A 62 12.04 -9.95 8.25
N PRO A 63 11.46 -10.98 8.90
CA PRO A 63 10.38 -11.77 8.32
C PRO A 63 9.20 -10.92 7.83
N SER A 64 8.82 -9.87 8.58
CA SER A 64 7.75 -8.95 8.18
C SER A 64 8.06 -8.14 6.92
N THR A 65 9.34 -7.87 6.65
CA THR A 65 9.78 -7.20 5.42
C THR A 65 9.62 -8.16 4.24
N LEU A 66 10.17 -9.37 4.37
CA LEU A 66 10.09 -10.39 3.33
C LEU A 66 8.64 -10.78 3.00
N ILE A 67 7.80 -10.97 4.02
CA ILE A 67 6.37 -11.28 3.84
C ILE A 67 5.68 -10.18 3.04
N ARG A 68 5.98 -8.91 3.32
CA ARG A 68 5.38 -7.78 2.61
C ARG A 68 5.83 -7.76 1.15
N GLU A 69 7.12 -7.90 0.89
CA GLU A 69 7.68 -7.95 -0.47
C GLU A 69 7.05 -9.09 -1.28
N TRP A 70 6.86 -10.27 -0.68
CA TRP A 70 6.18 -11.38 -1.35
C TRP A 70 4.69 -11.12 -1.60
N ILE A 71 4.00 -10.41 -0.70
CA ILE A 71 2.61 -9.99 -0.93
C ILE A 71 2.55 -9.00 -2.10
N GLU A 72 3.41 -8.00 -2.12
CA GLU A 72 3.47 -7.00 -3.20
C GLU A 72 3.81 -7.65 -4.54
N LEU A 73 4.80 -8.56 -4.56
CA LEU A 73 5.16 -9.34 -5.74
C LEU A 73 4.00 -10.21 -6.22
N GLY A 74 3.36 -10.97 -5.32
CA GLY A 74 2.24 -11.83 -5.68
C GLY A 74 1.03 -11.04 -6.21
N LEU A 75 0.75 -9.86 -5.64
CA LEU A 75 -0.29 -8.96 -6.16
C LEU A 75 0.09 -8.40 -7.52
N THR A 76 1.34 -7.99 -7.71
CA THR A 76 1.87 -7.51 -8.99
C THR A 76 1.77 -8.60 -10.06
N GLU A 77 2.12 -9.85 -9.74
CA GLU A 77 1.96 -10.98 -10.65
C GLU A 77 0.49 -11.19 -11.05
N LEU A 78 -0.42 -11.17 -10.09
CA LEU A 78 -1.87 -11.28 -10.35
C LEU A 78 -2.42 -10.13 -11.22
N GLU A 79 -1.92 -8.90 -11.05
CA GLU A 79 -2.30 -7.74 -11.86
C GLU A 79 -1.70 -7.75 -13.27
N ASN A 80 -0.54 -8.40 -13.44
CA ASN A 80 0.13 -8.58 -14.73
C ASN A 80 -0.39 -9.80 -15.50
N ASP A 81 -1.05 -10.76 -14.83
CA ASP A 81 -1.77 -11.88 -15.46
C ASP A 81 -3.15 -11.46 -16.03
N ARG A 82 -3.30 -10.16 -16.38
CA ARG A 82 -4.53 -9.62 -16.97
C ARG A 82 -4.78 -10.18 -18.37
N SER A 83 -5.94 -10.85 -18.48
CA SER A 83 -6.64 -11.38 -19.67
C SER A 83 -6.12 -10.94 -21.05
N VAL A 84 -5.62 -11.90 -21.83
CA VAL A 84 -5.37 -11.72 -23.26
C VAL A 84 -6.68 -11.62 -24.05
N SER A 85 -6.78 -10.65 -24.96
CA SER A 85 -7.91 -10.59 -25.91
C SER A 85 -7.93 -11.85 -26.77
N LEU A 86 -9.04 -12.60 -26.75
CA LEU A 86 -9.20 -13.80 -27.58
C LEU A 86 -8.97 -13.50 -29.07
N SER A 87 -9.30 -12.29 -29.53
CA SER A 87 -9.03 -11.85 -30.89
C SER A 87 -7.53 -11.67 -31.18
N ALA A 88 -6.77 -11.14 -30.21
CA ALA A 88 -5.32 -11.01 -30.32
C ALA A 88 -4.65 -12.38 -30.32
N LEU A 89 -5.14 -13.31 -29.47
CA LEU A 89 -4.67 -14.69 -29.44
C LEU A 89 -4.97 -15.42 -30.76
N ARG A 90 -6.19 -15.31 -31.30
CA ARG A 90 -6.55 -15.90 -32.61
C ARG A 90 -5.70 -15.36 -33.76
N ARG A 91 -5.42 -14.05 -33.79
CA ARG A 91 -4.53 -13.45 -34.79
C ARG A 91 -3.10 -13.98 -34.67
N ALA A 92 -2.56 -14.08 -33.46
CA ALA A 92 -1.22 -14.60 -33.22
C ALA A 92 -1.09 -16.06 -33.68
N ILE A 93 -2.09 -16.90 -33.40
CA ILE A 93 -2.12 -18.31 -33.85
C ILE A 93 -2.16 -18.38 -35.38
N ALA A 94 -3.07 -17.65 -36.03
CA ALA A 94 -3.18 -17.65 -37.48
C ALA A 94 -1.85 -17.22 -38.16
N HIS A 95 -1.21 -16.18 -37.64
CA HIS A 95 0.09 -15.72 -38.12
C HIS A 95 1.19 -16.79 -37.92
N ALA A 96 1.24 -17.43 -36.75
CA ALA A 96 2.22 -18.48 -36.47
C ALA A 96 2.05 -19.70 -37.37
N THR A 97 0.81 -20.08 -37.71
CA THR A 97 0.54 -21.23 -38.60
C THR A 97 0.85 -20.94 -40.07
N GLN A 98 0.76 -19.68 -40.50
CA GLN A 98 1.10 -19.27 -41.87
C GLN A 98 2.61 -19.16 -42.08
N ALA A 99 3.38 -18.86 -41.03
CA ALA A 99 4.84 -18.77 -41.07
C ALA A 99 5.56 -20.13 -41.09
N VAL A 100 4.81 -21.25 -40.97
CA VAL A 100 5.33 -22.64 -41.00
C VAL A 100 5.12 -23.29 -42.38
N HIS A 101 4.69 -22.51 -43.37
CA HIS A 101 4.72 -22.85 -44.80
C HIS A 101 5.53 -21.80 -45.57
#